data_AF-A0A4Q4QYQ6-F1
#
_entry.id   AF-A0A4Q4QYQ6-F1
#
_cell.length_a   1.000
_cell.length_b   1.000
_cell.length_c   1.000
_cell.angle_alpha   90.00
_cell.angle_beta   90.00
_cell.angle_gamma   90.00
#
_symmetry.space_group_name_H-M   'P 1'
#
loop_
_entity.id
_entity.type
_entity.pdbx_description
1 polymer ?
#
loop_
_entity_poly.entity_id
_entity_poly.type
_entity_poly.pdbx_seq_one_letter_code
_entity_poly.pdbx_strand_id
1 'polypeptide(L)'
;MTAPRWKKLYEYAACDLADGLLKLHVPGAGFLADIRPLLHTSSIPKPEARKVLAPASTFLMIPKATKSFPTPPKMPDTMPASNLSDSRPYADYTESGTIVVISQPAGQSCAVVGGIMAARMQHLGAEGIVVDGRVRDITSLNQTQLPIWSKATSVIGAGAETKFHAHNVPVRIGETVVEAGDIIMIDPFENGVVAVPQGKVEELLELLPKLVEADEKVVADVGSGECLAPPIFVMPTSRSSPNHHPLLRYHLHPNSRTPNCPGAFTMGITDFFTDVWETFSHPSADAEGQPPVQGGTSTNTPASGTDEESSEEADVNKQDAKSGGDSGEQGHKPSDGGDDEPEEDEEEEETPDPKEQLEKECAESKECHGPKHHYDECAQRVTGQIENDGKASEDCVEEFFHLAHCASQCAAPKLFAQLK
;
A
#
# COMPACT_ATOMS: atom_id res chain seq x y z
N MET A 1 -25.63 -23.17 -12.58
CA MET A 1 -25.84 -22.44 -11.31
C MET A 1 -25.98 -20.97 -11.67
N THR A 2 -27.01 -20.29 -11.18
CA THR A 2 -27.16 -18.83 -11.37
C THR A 2 -26.00 -18.10 -10.70
N ALA A 3 -25.48 -17.06 -11.35
CA ALA A 3 -24.44 -16.22 -10.77
C ALA A 3 -24.93 -15.65 -9.42
N PRO A 4 -24.06 -15.57 -8.39
CA PRO A 4 -24.47 -15.07 -7.09
C PRO A 4 -24.89 -13.60 -7.18
N ARG A 5 -25.95 -13.22 -6.46
CA ARG A 5 -26.60 -11.89 -6.57
C ARG A 5 -25.65 -10.73 -6.30
N TRP A 6 -24.68 -10.90 -5.39
CA TRP A 6 -23.70 -9.86 -5.07
C TRP A 6 -22.92 -9.36 -6.29
N LYS A 7 -22.79 -10.15 -7.37
CA LYS A 7 -22.13 -9.70 -8.60
C LYS A 7 -22.80 -8.49 -9.25
N LYS A 8 -24.09 -8.26 -8.99
CA LYS A 8 -24.80 -7.05 -9.45
C LYS A 8 -24.27 -5.76 -8.83
N LEU A 9 -23.59 -5.84 -7.67
CA LEU A 9 -22.93 -4.67 -7.08
C LEU A 9 -21.89 -4.07 -8.03
N TYR A 10 -21.35 -4.84 -8.98
CA TYR A 10 -20.42 -4.35 -9.99
C TYR A 10 -21.01 -3.26 -10.89
N GLU A 11 -22.33 -3.13 -10.99
CA GLU A 11 -23.00 -2.08 -11.78
C GLU A 11 -22.88 -0.70 -11.13
N TYR A 12 -22.53 -0.63 -9.84
CA TYR A 12 -22.47 0.59 -9.03
C TYR A 12 -21.03 1.01 -8.71
N ALA A 13 -20.81 2.29 -8.46
CA ALA A 13 -19.53 2.82 -8.00
C ALA A 13 -19.33 2.54 -6.50
N ALA A 14 -18.07 2.58 -6.04
CA ALA A 14 -17.78 2.40 -4.61
C ALA A 14 -18.49 3.45 -3.72
N CYS A 15 -18.64 4.69 -4.20
CA CYS A 15 -19.38 5.74 -3.49
C CYS A 15 -20.87 5.40 -3.31
N ASP A 16 -21.54 4.87 -4.35
CA ASP A 16 -22.93 4.41 -4.25
C ASP A 16 -23.10 3.34 -3.18
N LEU A 17 -22.15 2.37 -3.13
CA LEU A 17 -22.17 1.31 -2.13
C LEU A 17 -22.02 1.88 -0.72
N ALA A 18 -21.08 2.81 -0.52
CA ALA A 18 -20.86 3.46 0.77
C ALA A 18 -22.10 4.25 1.22
N ASP A 19 -22.74 5.02 0.34
CA ASP A 19 -23.96 5.76 0.66
C ASP A 19 -25.14 4.84 1.02
N GLY A 20 -25.28 3.72 0.30
CA GLY A 20 -26.25 2.69 0.63
C GLY A 20 -25.97 2.04 1.98
N LEU A 21 -24.73 1.67 2.26
CA LEU A 21 -24.31 1.07 3.54
C LEU A 21 -24.48 2.05 4.71
N LEU A 22 -24.22 3.34 4.49
CA LEU A 22 -24.46 4.40 5.46
C LEU A 22 -25.94 4.49 5.83
N LYS A 23 -26.84 4.42 4.85
CA LYS A 23 -28.31 4.39 5.07
C LYS A 23 -28.78 3.10 5.74
N LEU A 24 -28.07 1.99 5.54
CA LEU A 24 -28.30 0.72 6.24
C LEU A 24 -27.65 0.68 7.64
N HIS A 25 -27.05 1.79 8.09
CA HIS A 25 -26.36 1.92 9.38
C HIS A 25 -25.22 0.92 9.59
N VAL A 26 -24.52 0.55 8.51
CA VAL A 26 -23.32 -0.27 8.60
C VAL A 26 -22.16 0.60 9.12
N PRO A 27 -21.44 0.18 10.18
CA PRO A 27 -20.30 0.93 10.71
C PRO A 27 -19.25 1.24 9.64
N GLY A 28 -18.72 2.47 9.66
CA GLY A 28 -17.75 2.94 8.68
C GLY A 28 -18.28 3.02 7.24
N ALA A 29 -19.59 2.82 7.00
CA ALA A 29 -20.18 2.72 5.67
C ALA A 29 -19.49 1.67 4.77
N GLY A 30 -18.85 0.66 5.37
CA GLY A 30 -18.03 -0.33 4.66
C GLY A 30 -16.73 0.23 4.07
N PHE A 31 -16.44 1.52 4.19
CA PHE A 31 -15.26 2.13 3.60
C PHE A 31 -13.99 1.67 4.33
N LEU A 32 -12.99 1.20 3.57
CA LEU A 32 -11.67 0.84 4.09
C LEU A 32 -10.75 2.05 3.98
N ALA A 33 -10.74 2.87 5.03
CA ALA A 33 -10.06 4.16 5.03
C ALA A 33 -8.54 4.05 4.85
N ASP A 34 -7.99 5.04 4.14
CA ASP A 34 -6.55 5.24 3.86
C ASP A 34 -5.87 4.13 3.04
N ILE A 35 -6.64 3.19 2.50
CA ILE A 35 -6.17 2.18 1.57
C ILE A 35 -6.04 2.79 0.18
N ARG A 36 -4.83 2.80 -0.39
CA ARG A 36 -4.52 3.41 -1.69
C ARG A 36 -3.91 2.39 -2.65
N PRO A 37 -4.10 2.54 -3.98
CA PRO A 37 -3.47 1.67 -4.95
C PRO A 37 -1.94 1.79 -4.87
N LEU A 38 -1.25 0.70 -5.23
CA LEU A 38 0.21 0.73 -5.34
C LEU A 38 0.72 1.87 -6.23
N LEU A 39 1.83 2.45 -5.82
CA LEU A 39 2.58 3.38 -6.64
C LEU A 39 3.20 2.62 -7.82
N HIS A 40 3.13 3.23 -8.99
CA HIS A 40 3.73 2.69 -10.20
C HIS A 40 5.05 3.41 -10.47
N THR A 41 6.10 2.65 -10.76
CA THR A 41 7.36 3.20 -11.28
C THR A 41 7.26 3.33 -12.78
N SER A 42 7.89 4.36 -13.36
CA SER A 42 7.85 4.67 -14.80
C SER A 42 8.31 3.52 -15.71
N SER A 43 9.00 2.53 -15.14
CA SER A 43 9.57 1.35 -15.79
C SER A 43 8.59 0.20 -16.01
N ILE A 44 7.37 0.22 -15.44
CA ILE A 44 6.41 -0.88 -15.55
C ILE A 44 5.10 -0.36 -16.15
N PRO A 45 4.56 -1.00 -17.21
CA PRO A 45 3.24 -0.66 -17.73
C PRO A 45 2.20 -0.71 -16.61
N LYS A 46 1.42 0.36 -16.46
CA LYS A 46 0.31 0.40 -15.50
C LYS A 46 -0.68 -0.71 -15.89
N PRO A 47 -1.04 -1.65 -14.99
CA PRO A 47 -2.12 -2.58 -15.23
C PRO A 47 -3.37 -1.78 -15.62
N GLU A 48 -4.15 -2.30 -16.56
CA GLU A 48 -5.40 -1.66 -16.94
C GLU A 48 -6.29 -1.54 -15.69
N ALA A 49 -6.66 -0.31 -15.35
CA ALA A 49 -7.44 -0.05 -14.16
C ALA A 49 -8.82 -0.70 -14.33
N ARG A 50 -9.05 -1.80 -13.62
CA ARG A 50 -10.33 -2.50 -13.59
C ARG A 50 -10.89 -2.51 -12.17
N LYS A 51 -12.20 -2.32 -12.08
CA LYS A 51 -12.93 -2.59 -10.84
C LYS A 51 -12.89 -4.08 -10.57
N VAL A 52 -12.73 -4.47 -9.31
CA VAL A 52 -12.70 -5.87 -8.88
C VAL A 52 -13.69 -6.08 -7.75
N LEU A 53 -14.41 -7.20 -7.81
CA LEU A 53 -15.43 -7.58 -6.84
C LEU A 53 -15.29 -9.07 -6.51
N ALA A 54 -15.00 -9.39 -5.25
CA ALA A 54 -14.85 -10.77 -4.81
C ALA A 54 -15.12 -10.89 -3.30
N PRO A 55 -15.43 -12.11 -2.79
CA PRO A 55 -15.46 -12.36 -1.35
C PRO A 55 -14.10 -12.12 -0.68
N ALA A 56 -14.09 -11.74 0.59
CA ALA A 56 -12.90 -11.54 1.39
C ALA A 56 -12.35 -12.87 1.94
N SER A 57 -11.04 -13.05 1.90
CA SER A 57 -10.31 -13.92 2.82
C SER A 57 -9.48 -13.02 3.76
N THR A 58 -9.66 -13.16 5.07
CA THR A 58 -9.14 -12.17 6.04
C THR A 58 -7.96 -12.72 6.82
N PHE A 59 -6.84 -11.99 6.85
CA PHE A 59 -5.59 -12.41 7.51
C PHE A 59 -5.25 -11.42 8.63
N LEU A 60 -5.02 -11.96 9.83
CA LEU A 60 -4.67 -11.18 11.01
C LEU A 60 -3.19 -11.37 11.35
N MET A 61 -2.46 -10.26 11.40
CA MET A 61 -1.08 -10.19 11.88
C MET A 61 -1.06 -9.66 13.32
N ILE A 62 -0.06 -10.07 14.11
CA ILE A 62 0.10 -9.62 15.50
C ILE A 62 1.53 -9.16 15.79
N PRO A 63 1.72 -8.23 16.75
CA PRO A 63 3.04 -7.75 17.11
C PRO A 63 3.96 -8.87 17.60
N LYS A 64 5.23 -8.74 17.22
CA LYS A 64 6.35 -9.59 17.63
C LYS A 64 7.51 -8.68 18.01
N ALA A 65 8.07 -8.88 19.20
CA ALA A 65 9.30 -8.22 19.58
C ALA A 65 10.50 -8.90 18.91
N THR A 66 11.48 -8.10 18.51
CA THR A 66 12.80 -8.58 18.03
C THR A 66 13.91 -7.75 18.65
N LYS A 67 15.18 -8.13 18.43
CA LYS A 67 16.34 -7.35 18.91
C LYS A 67 16.36 -5.94 18.31
N SER A 68 15.98 -5.80 17.05
CA SER A 68 15.91 -4.52 16.34
C SER A 68 14.65 -3.72 16.69
N PHE A 69 13.57 -4.40 17.08
CA PHE A 69 12.28 -3.80 17.45
C PHE A 69 11.77 -4.39 18.77
N PRO A 70 12.35 -4.01 19.93
CA PRO A 70 12.09 -4.67 21.21
C PRO A 70 10.77 -4.27 21.86
N THR A 71 10.13 -3.19 21.38
CA THR A 71 8.93 -2.60 22.00
C THR A 71 7.73 -2.75 21.08
N PRO A 72 7.08 -3.94 21.03
CA PRO A 72 5.93 -4.16 20.18
C PRO A 72 4.72 -3.31 20.63
N PRO A 73 3.85 -2.87 19.71
CA PRO A 73 2.56 -2.29 20.05
C PRO A 73 1.76 -3.22 20.98
N LYS A 74 0.99 -2.63 21.91
CA LYS A 74 0.05 -3.40 22.73
C LYS A 74 -1.15 -3.81 21.89
N MET A 75 -1.52 -5.08 21.97
CA MET A 75 -2.75 -5.57 21.35
C MET A 75 -3.96 -5.30 22.23
N PRO A 76 -5.15 -5.11 21.62
CA PRO A 76 -6.40 -5.08 22.36
C PRO A 76 -6.73 -6.45 22.98
N ASP A 77 -7.38 -6.44 24.14
CA ASP A 77 -7.75 -7.66 24.88
C ASP A 77 -8.78 -8.53 24.14
N THR A 78 -9.51 -7.95 23.18
CA THR A 78 -10.62 -8.57 22.44
C THR A 78 -10.20 -9.15 21.08
N MET A 79 -8.99 -9.69 20.98
CA MET A 79 -8.46 -10.25 19.73
C MET A 79 -8.91 -11.72 19.52
N PRO A 80 -9.20 -12.16 18.28
CA PRO A 80 -9.46 -13.55 17.98
C PRO A 80 -8.31 -14.49 18.39
N ALA A 81 -8.65 -15.70 18.86
CA ALA A 81 -7.67 -16.75 19.11
C ALA A 81 -7.01 -17.21 17.79
N SER A 82 -5.78 -17.70 17.87
CA SER A 82 -5.11 -18.28 16.70
C SER A 82 -5.81 -19.55 16.26
N ASN A 83 -5.97 -19.72 14.94
CA ASN A 83 -6.55 -20.92 14.33
C ASN A 83 -5.57 -21.63 13.37
N LEU A 84 -4.27 -21.36 13.50
CA LEU A 84 -3.25 -21.99 12.67
C LEU A 84 -3.07 -23.45 13.08
N SER A 85 -3.04 -24.35 12.09
CA SER A 85 -2.85 -25.79 12.32
C SER A 85 -1.44 -26.27 12.00
N ASP A 86 -0.63 -25.43 11.36
CA ASP A 86 0.75 -25.69 10.96
C ASP A 86 1.57 -24.39 10.84
N SER A 87 2.84 -24.52 10.46
CA SER A 87 3.80 -23.43 10.28
C SER A 87 3.99 -23.00 8.82
N ARG A 88 3.09 -23.36 7.90
CA ARG A 88 3.24 -23.01 6.49
C ARG A 88 3.24 -21.48 6.30
N PRO A 89 3.92 -20.94 5.26
CA PRO A 89 3.83 -19.52 4.93
C PRO A 89 2.39 -19.06 4.79
N TYR A 90 2.04 -17.90 5.37
CA TYR A 90 0.64 -17.47 5.42
C TYR A 90 -0.01 -17.26 4.05
N ALA A 91 0.80 -17.01 3.01
CA ALA A 91 0.31 -16.92 1.63
C ALA A 91 -0.34 -18.23 1.13
N ASP A 92 0.01 -19.39 1.71
CA ASP A 92 -0.60 -20.68 1.35
C ASP A 92 -2.02 -20.87 1.87
N TYR A 93 -2.50 -19.98 2.75
CA TYR A 93 -3.90 -19.97 3.19
C TYR A 93 -4.81 -19.19 2.22
N THR A 94 -4.28 -18.66 1.12
CA THR A 94 -5.08 -17.89 0.16
C THR A 94 -6.11 -18.76 -0.55
N GLU A 95 -7.36 -18.33 -0.47
CA GLU A 95 -8.49 -18.96 -1.13
C GLU A 95 -8.66 -18.40 -2.55
N SER A 96 -8.79 -19.29 -3.52
CA SER A 96 -8.98 -18.93 -4.93
C SER A 96 -10.29 -18.15 -5.13
N GLY A 97 -10.26 -17.10 -5.96
CA GLY A 97 -11.42 -16.26 -6.25
C GLY A 97 -11.79 -15.29 -5.13
N THR A 98 -10.88 -15.00 -4.19
CA THR A 98 -11.09 -14.06 -3.08
C THR A 98 -10.16 -12.84 -3.18
N ILE A 99 -10.55 -11.74 -2.55
CA ILE A 99 -9.63 -10.64 -2.23
C ILE A 99 -9.04 -10.90 -0.85
N VAL A 100 -7.71 -10.96 -0.76
CA VAL A 100 -7.01 -11.15 0.51
C VAL A 100 -6.96 -9.82 1.26
N VAL A 101 -7.57 -9.75 2.44
CA VAL A 101 -7.60 -8.56 3.30
C VAL A 101 -6.72 -8.81 4.52
N ILE A 102 -5.61 -8.08 4.62
CA ILE A 102 -4.59 -8.27 5.66
C ILE A 102 -4.63 -7.09 6.64
N SER A 103 -4.77 -7.38 7.94
CA SER A 103 -4.66 -6.38 9.00
C SER A 103 -3.31 -6.50 9.70
N GLN A 104 -2.53 -5.42 9.60
CA GLN A 104 -1.28 -5.23 10.31
C GLN A 104 -1.52 -4.40 11.59
N PRO A 105 -0.88 -4.74 12.72
CA PRO A 105 -0.91 -3.91 13.90
C PRO A 105 -0.45 -2.47 13.62
N ALA A 106 -1.18 -1.50 14.17
CA ALA A 106 -0.85 -0.09 14.02
C ALA A 106 0.53 0.25 14.61
N GLY A 107 1.18 1.27 14.05
CA GLY A 107 2.45 1.81 14.56
C GLY A 107 3.71 1.03 14.15
N GLN A 108 3.58 0.01 13.31
CA GLN A 108 4.72 -0.77 12.82
C GLN A 108 5.38 -0.15 11.58
N SER A 109 6.68 -0.39 11.45
CA SER A 109 7.49 0.05 10.30
C SER A 109 7.65 -1.04 9.24
N CYS A 110 7.49 -2.33 9.57
CA CYS A 110 7.62 -3.44 8.63
C CYS A 110 6.50 -3.52 7.59
N ALA A 111 6.78 -4.12 6.43
CA ALA A 111 5.79 -4.52 5.42
C ALA A 111 5.36 -5.97 5.61
N VAL A 112 4.04 -6.20 5.53
CA VAL A 112 3.40 -7.53 5.63
C VAL A 112 3.16 -8.21 4.30
N VAL A 113 3.43 -7.54 3.17
CA VAL A 113 3.40 -8.17 1.84
C VAL A 113 4.60 -7.67 1.05
N GLY A 114 5.34 -8.61 0.47
CA GLY A 114 6.40 -8.37 -0.52
C GLY A 114 6.18 -9.21 -1.78
N GLY A 115 7.14 -9.18 -2.69
CA GLY A 115 7.01 -9.77 -4.03
C GLY A 115 6.68 -11.26 -4.00
N ILE A 116 7.41 -12.03 -3.19
CA ILE A 116 7.23 -13.49 -3.05
C ILE A 116 5.81 -13.84 -2.56
N MET A 117 5.32 -13.10 -1.56
CA MET A 117 4.01 -13.35 -0.96
C MET A 117 2.89 -13.03 -1.97
N ALA A 118 2.99 -11.90 -2.66
CA ALA A 118 2.01 -11.52 -3.67
C ALA A 118 2.00 -12.47 -4.88
N ALA A 119 3.18 -12.89 -5.36
CA ALA A 119 3.29 -13.87 -6.44
C ALA A 119 2.66 -15.22 -6.06
N ARG A 120 2.83 -15.66 -4.80
CA ARG A 120 2.17 -16.88 -4.31
C ARG A 120 0.65 -16.73 -4.26
N MET A 121 0.16 -15.61 -3.74
CA MET A 121 -1.29 -15.33 -3.69
C MET A 121 -1.91 -15.26 -5.10
N GLN A 122 -1.20 -14.66 -6.06
CA GLN A 122 -1.57 -14.64 -7.48
C GLN A 122 -1.68 -16.07 -8.03
N HIS A 123 -0.67 -16.90 -7.79
CA HIS A 123 -0.65 -18.29 -8.26
C HIS A 123 -1.81 -19.12 -7.69
N LEU A 124 -2.23 -18.85 -6.44
CA LEU A 124 -3.38 -19.49 -5.80
C LEU A 124 -4.73 -18.93 -6.27
N GLY A 125 -4.71 -17.88 -7.10
CA GLY A 125 -5.90 -17.29 -7.70
C GLY A 125 -6.58 -16.22 -6.85
N ALA A 126 -5.83 -15.46 -6.05
CA ALA A 126 -6.36 -14.23 -5.47
C ALA A 126 -6.82 -13.27 -6.58
N GLU A 127 -7.93 -12.58 -6.36
CA GLU A 127 -8.47 -11.54 -7.26
C GLU A 127 -7.90 -10.15 -6.94
N GLY A 128 -7.33 -9.98 -5.75
CA GLY A 128 -6.73 -8.73 -5.27
C GLY A 128 -6.16 -8.87 -3.86
N ILE A 129 -5.38 -7.88 -3.44
CA ILE A 129 -4.78 -7.83 -2.10
C ILE A 129 -5.02 -6.44 -1.50
N VAL A 130 -5.63 -6.39 -0.32
CA VAL A 130 -5.87 -5.17 0.45
C VAL A 130 -5.12 -5.27 1.77
N VAL A 131 -4.26 -4.30 2.06
CA VAL A 131 -3.38 -4.33 3.23
C VAL A 131 -3.62 -3.11 4.10
N ASP A 132 -4.28 -3.31 5.24
CA ASP A 132 -4.25 -2.34 6.34
C ASP A 132 -2.88 -2.39 7.01
N GLY A 133 -1.91 -1.75 6.36
CA GLY A 133 -0.51 -1.83 6.71
C GLY A 133 0.40 -1.44 5.57
N ARG A 134 1.62 -1.97 5.60
CA ARG A 134 2.68 -1.64 4.66
C ARG A 134 3.00 -2.78 3.71
N VAL A 135 3.42 -2.43 2.51
CA VAL A 135 3.90 -3.35 1.48
C VAL A 135 5.31 -2.97 1.02
N ARG A 136 6.04 -3.93 0.44
CA ARG A 136 7.41 -3.74 -0.10
C ARG A 136 7.56 -4.41 -1.47
N ASP A 137 8.71 -4.24 -2.10
CA ASP A 137 9.04 -4.85 -3.40
C ASP A 137 8.10 -4.38 -4.53
N ILE A 138 7.87 -3.07 -4.61
CA ILE A 138 6.86 -2.43 -5.50
C ILE A 138 6.96 -2.90 -6.96
N THR A 139 8.19 -3.05 -7.48
CA THR A 139 8.45 -3.58 -8.83
C THR A 139 7.84 -4.97 -9.00
N SER A 140 8.14 -5.89 -8.08
CA SER A 140 7.64 -7.27 -8.12
C SER A 140 6.14 -7.34 -7.86
N LEU A 141 5.59 -6.50 -6.99
CA LEU A 141 4.15 -6.43 -6.77
C LEU A 141 3.40 -6.05 -8.06
N ASN A 142 3.89 -5.06 -8.81
CA ASN A 142 3.29 -4.63 -10.06
C ASN A 142 3.33 -5.74 -11.15
N GLN A 143 4.34 -6.62 -11.12
CA GLN A 143 4.43 -7.76 -12.05
C GLN A 143 3.35 -8.81 -11.84
N THR A 144 2.73 -8.88 -10.65
CA THR A 144 1.63 -9.84 -10.37
C THR A 144 0.33 -9.49 -11.10
N GLN A 145 0.19 -8.26 -11.62
CA GLN A 145 -1.05 -7.77 -12.25
C GLN A 145 -2.30 -7.85 -11.33
N LEU A 146 -2.13 -8.12 -10.03
CA LEU A 146 -3.20 -8.05 -9.07
C LEU A 146 -3.46 -6.58 -8.69
N PRO A 147 -4.72 -6.19 -8.44
CA PRO A 147 -4.98 -4.94 -7.74
C PRO A 147 -4.50 -5.09 -6.29
N ILE A 148 -3.38 -4.45 -5.98
CA ILE A 148 -2.79 -4.42 -4.64
C ILE A 148 -2.93 -3.01 -4.08
N TRP A 149 -3.55 -2.90 -2.92
CA TRP A 149 -3.82 -1.64 -2.23
C TRP A 149 -3.33 -1.71 -0.80
N SER A 150 -2.78 -0.62 -0.29
CA SER A 150 -2.17 -0.57 1.04
C SER A 150 -2.24 0.81 1.67
N LYS A 151 -2.03 0.90 2.99
CA LYS A 151 -1.92 2.21 3.67
C LYS A 151 -0.60 2.91 3.37
N ALA A 152 0.50 2.16 3.25
CA ALA A 152 1.82 2.72 3.03
C ALA A 152 2.82 1.68 2.48
N THR A 153 4.06 2.10 2.27
CA THR A 153 5.17 1.22 1.88
C THR A 153 6.22 1.09 2.98
N SER A 154 7.09 0.08 2.87
CA SER A 154 8.30 -0.10 3.68
C SER A 154 9.38 -0.85 2.90
N VAL A 155 10.61 -0.84 3.42
CA VAL A 155 11.69 -1.73 2.98
C VAL A 155 11.95 -2.87 3.99
N ILE A 156 11.41 -2.75 5.21
CA ILE A 156 11.60 -3.72 6.30
C ILE A 156 10.63 -4.89 6.12
N GLY A 157 11.11 -6.13 6.25
CA GLY A 157 10.25 -7.32 6.14
C GLY A 157 9.43 -7.61 7.40
N ALA A 158 8.31 -8.32 7.23
CA ALA A 158 7.34 -8.63 8.30
C ALA A 158 7.97 -9.21 9.57
N GLY A 159 8.95 -10.10 9.43
CA GLY A 159 9.59 -10.80 10.55
C GLY A 159 10.27 -9.89 11.58
N ALA A 160 10.46 -8.59 11.27
CA ALA A 160 11.03 -7.59 12.16
C ALA A 160 10.10 -7.20 13.32
N GLU A 161 8.79 -7.09 13.07
CA GLU A 161 7.84 -6.53 14.06
C GLU A 161 6.54 -7.33 14.17
N THR A 162 6.26 -8.27 13.25
CA THR A 162 4.96 -8.92 13.19
C THR A 162 5.06 -10.40 12.82
N LYS A 163 4.01 -11.14 13.17
CA LYS A 163 3.84 -12.55 12.80
C LYS A 163 2.39 -12.82 12.42
N PHE A 164 2.18 -13.77 11.53
CA PHE A 164 0.85 -14.25 11.20
C PHE A 164 0.21 -14.95 12.39
N HIS A 165 -1.08 -14.72 12.61
CA HIS A 165 -1.78 -15.21 13.79
C HIS A 165 -3.04 -16.01 13.46
N ALA A 166 -3.82 -15.57 12.49
CA ALA A 166 -5.06 -16.25 12.12
C ALA A 166 -5.50 -15.88 10.70
N HIS A 167 -6.26 -16.77 10.08
CA HIS A 167 -7.00 -16.50 8.83
C HIS A 167 -8.50 -16.69 9.04
N ASN A 168 -9.32 -16.10 8.18
CA ASN A 168 -10.77 -16.17 8.22
C ASN A 168 -11.36 -15.78 9.59
N VAL A 169 -10.78 -14.75 10.19
CA VAL A 169 -11.25 -14.11 11.43
C VAL A 169 -11.62 -12.64 11.14
N PRO A 170 -12.48 -12.02 11.96
CA PRO A 170 -12.78 -10.60 11.82
C PRO A 170 -11.49 -9.75 11.85
N VAL A 171 -11.32 -8.87 10.86
CA VAL A 171 -10.25 -7.87 10.84
C VAL A 171 -10.84 -6.46 10.80
N ARG A 172 -10.24 -5.53 11.53
CA ARG A 172 -10.71 -4.14 11.62
C ARG A 172 -9.79 -3.22 10.84
N ILE A 173 -10.38 -2.41 9.97
CA ILE A 173 -9.70 -1.36 9.19
C ILE A 173 -10.46 -0.06 9.40
N GLY A 174 -9.91 0.81 10.26
CA GLY A 174 -10.64 1.99 10.73
C GLY A 174 -11.91 1.60 11.49
N GLU A 175 -13.05 2.14 11.08
CA GLU A 175 -14.37 1.84 11.68
C GLU A 175 -15.03 0.58 11.09
N THR A 176 -14.49 0.04 10.00
CA THR A 176 -15.05 -1.10 9.29
C THR A 176 -14.46 -2.41 9.81
N VAL A 177 -15.33 -3.36 10.15
CA VAL A 177 -14.93 -4.75 10.41
C VAL A 177 -15.24 -5.56 9.16
N VAL A 178 -14.24 -6.30 8.68
CA VAL A 178 -14.35 -7.19 7.53
C VAL A 178 -14.32 -8.62 8.04
N GLU A 179 -15.34 -9.38 7.71
CA GLU A 179 -15.43 -10.82 7.96
C GLU A 179 -15.03 -11.60 6.71
N ALA A 180 -14.62 -12.86 6.88
CA ALA A 180 -14.43 -13.76 5.74
C ALA A 180 -15.76 -13.95 4.99
N GLY A 181 -15.73 -13.84 3.67
CA GLY A 181 -16.92 -13.94 2.82
C GLY A 181 -17.67 -12.63 2.56
N ASP A 182 -17.34 -11.55 3.27
CA ASP A 182 -17.84 -10.21 2.92
C ASP A 182 -17.37 -9.81 1.52
N ILE A 183 -18.18 -9.02 0.81
CA ILE A 183 -17.88 -8.70 -0.59
C ILE A 183 -17.04 -7.43 -0.64
N ILE A 184 -15.80 -7.56 -1.12
CA ILE A 184 -14.89 -6.44 -1.28
C ILE A 184 -14.98 -5.91 -2.70
N MET A 185 -15.23 -4.61 -2.83
CA MET A 185 -15.07 -3.87 -4.07
C MET A 185 -13.79 -3.05 -4.01
N ILE A 186 -12.90 -3.27 -4.96
CA ILE A 186 -11.78 -2.37 -5.25
C ILE A 186 -12.17 -1.56 -6.48
N ASP A 187 -12.38 -0.26 -6.30
CA ASP A 187 -12.75 0.66 -7.37
C ASP A 187 -11.62 1.67 -7.64
N PRO A 188 -10.79 1.44 -8.67
CA PRO A 188 -9.71 2.36 -9.00
C PRO A 188 -10.20 3.69 -9.58
N PHE A 189 -11.45 3.79 -10.04
CA PHE A 189 -12.01 5.02 -10.61
C PHE A 189 -12.42 6.00 -9.51
N GLU A 190 -12.95 5.47 -8.41
CA GLU A 190 -13.28 6.22 -7.19
C GLU A 190 -12.11 6.32 -6.20
N ASN A 191 -10.98 5.67 -6.51
CA ASN A 191 -9.84 5.55 -5.60
C ASN A 191 -10.27 5.03 -4.21
N GLY A 192 -11.15 4.03 -4.17
CA GLY A 192 -11.79 3.55 -2.95
C GLY A 192 -11.90 2.03 -2.87
N VAL A 193 -11.89 1.52 -1.64
CA VAL A 193 -12.18 0.12 -1.33
C VAL A 193 -13.34 0.06 -0.34
N VAL A 194 -14.36 -0.73 -0.65
CA VAL A 194 -15.57 -0.88 0.17
C VAL A 194 -15.81 -2.35 0.47
N ALA A 195 -16.06 -2.68 1.73
CA ALA A 195 -16.49 -3.98 2.21
C ALA A 195 -18.01 -3.96 2.45
N VAL A 196 -18.73 -4.81 1.72
CA VAL A 196 -20.17 -5.02 1.89
C VAL A 196 -20.37 -6.28 2.74
N PRO A 197 -20.94 -6.16 3.96
CA PRO A 197 -21.26 -7.33 4.76
C PRO A 197 -22.15 -8.30 4.00
N GLN A 198 -21.82 -9.60 4.02
CA GLN A 198 -22.54 -10.59 3.22
C GLN A 198 -24.05 -10.58 3.52
N GLY A 199 -24.42 -10.40 4.79
CA GLY A 199 -25.82 -10.30 5.23
C GLY A 199 -26.56 -9.03 4.81
N LYS A 200 -25.87 -8.02 4.27
CA LYS A 200 -26.44 -6.73 3.83
C LYS A 200 -26.56 -6.58 2.32
N VAL A 201 -26.03 -7.54 1.55
CA VAL A 201 -26.05 -7.51 0.07
C VAL A 201 -27.46 -7.30 -0.50
N GLU A 202 -28.45 -8.05 0.01
CA GLU A 202 -29.81 -8.01 -0.54
C GLU A 202 -30.50 -6.67 -0.27
N GLU A 203 -30.45 -6.19 0.98
CA GLU A 203 -30.97 -4.87 1.37
C GLU A 203 -30.30 -3.74 0.57
N LEU A 204 -28.98 -3.85 0.36
CA LEU A 204 -28.21 -2.86 -0.40
C LEU A 204 -28.64 -2.82 -1.88
N LEU A 205 -28.76 -3.97 -2.53
CA LEU A 205 -29.21 -4.06 -3.93
C LEU A 205 -30.63 -3.53 -4.16
N GLU A 206 -31.51 -3.58 -3.15
CA GLU A 206 -32.85 -2.99 -3.23
C GLU A 206 -32.86 -1.47 -3.03
N LEU A 207 -31.85 -0.94 -2.33
CA LEU A 207 -31.72 0.48 -2.03
C LEU A 207 -31.01 1.25 -3.14
N LEU A 208 -29.92 0.68 -3.69
CA LEU A 208 -29.02 1.35 -4.64
C LEU A 208 -29.72 1.99 -5.85
N PRO A 209 -30.66 1.32 -6.57
CA PRO A 209 -31.33 1.94 -7.71
C PRO A 209 -32.03 3.27 -7.37
N LYS A 210 -32.62 3.36 -6.17
CA LYS A 210 -33.34 4.54 -5.71
C LYS A 210 -32.39 5.68 -5.34
N LEU A 211 -31.18 5.36 -4.88
CA LEU A 211 -30.15 6.34 -4.55
C LEU A 211 -29.58 6.96 -5.82
N VAL A 212 -29.13 6.11 -6.73
CA VAL A 212 -28.57 6.55 -8.01
C VAL A 212 -29.59 7.37 -8.81
N GLU A 213 -30.86 6.93 -8.88
CA GLU A 213 -31.91 7.70 -9.55
C GLU A 213 -32.15 9.08 -8.90
N ALA A 214 -32.01 9.19 -7.57
CA ALA A 214 -32.15 10.47 -6.87
C ALA A 214 -30.97 11.39 -7.19
N ASP A 215 -29.74 10.86 -7.20
CA ASP A 215 -28.53 11.64 -7.48
C ASP A 215 -28.47 12.10 -8.94
N GLU A 216 -28.89 11.25 -9.89
CA GLU A 216 -29.02 11.63 -11.30
C GLU A 216 -29.98 12.81 -11.52
N LYS A 217 -31.10 12.84 -10.77
CA LYS A 217 -32.04 13.97 -10.82
C LYS A 217 -31.40 15.24 -10.25
N VAL A 218 -30.72 15.14 -9.11
CA VAL A 218 -30.02 16.29 -8.51
C VAL A 218 -28.95 16.83 -9.46
N VAL A 219 -28.19 15.96 -10.13
CA VAL A 219 -27.19 16.36 -11.12
C VAL A 219 -27.85 17.05 -12.33
N ALA A 220 -29.00 16.55 -12.80
CA ALA A 220 -29.75 17.18 -13.88
C ALA A 220 -30.29 18.57 -13.50
N ASP A 221 -30.85 18.70 -12.29
CA ASP A 221 -31.37 19.96 -11.74
C ASP A 221 -30.25 21.01 -11.65
N VAL A 222 -29.09 20.63 -11.10
CA VAL A 222 -27.89 21.48 -11.05
C VAL A 222 -27.43 21.88 -12.45
N GLY A 223 -27.42 20.93 -13.40
CA GLY A 223 -27.06 21.19 -14.80
C GLY A 223 -28.00 22.18 -15.49
N SER A 224 -29.27 22.22 -15.07
CA SER A 224 -30.26 23.21 -15.54
C SER A 224 -30.23 24.54 -14.78
N GLY A 225 -29.31 24.68 -13.81
CA GLY A 225 -29.12 25.90 -13.01
C GLY A 225 -30.12 26.04 -11.87
N GLU A 226 -30.85 24.98 -11.51
CA GLU A 226 -31.65 24.93 -10.31
C GLU A 226 -30.75 24.84 -9.07
N CYS A 227 -31.24 25.39 -7.96
CA CYS A 227 -30.49 25.36 -6.72
C CYS A 227 -30.63 24.01 -6.06
N LEU A 228 -29.54 23.54 -5.47
CA LEU A 228 -29.57 22.42 -4.55
C LEU A 228 -30.58 22.70 -3.43
N ALA A 229 -31.66 21.95 -3.39
CA ALA A 229 -32.54 21.95 -2.24
C ALA A 229 -31.73 21.46 -1.02
N PRO A 230 -31.92 22.05 0.18
CA PRO A 230 -31.31 21.49 1.38
C PRO A 230 -31.74 20.02 1.51
N PRO A 231 -30.85 19.11 1.99
CA PRO A 231 -31.12 17.68 2.00
C PRO A 231 -32.46 17.43 2.68
N ILE A 232 -33.42 16.92 1.90
CA ILE A 232 -34.71 16.49 2.42
C ILE A 232 -34.39 15.26 3.28
N PHE A 233 -34.20 15.49 4.57
CA PHE A 233 -34.41 14.43 5.55
C PHE A 233 -35.84 13.98 5.34
N VAL A 234 -36.04 12.84 4.69
CA VAL A 234 -37.35 12.21 4.52
C VAL A 234 -37.79 11.82 5.94
N MET A 235 -38.37 12.77 6.67
CA MET A 235 -39.08 12.47 7.89
C MET A 235 -40.24 11.57 7.51
N PRO A 236 -40.43 10.41 8.17
CA PRO A 236 -41.65 9.65 7.98
C PRO A 236 -42.84 10.55 8.32
N THR A 237 -43.82 10.59 7.43
CA THR A 237 -45.03 11.39 7.55
C THR A 237 -45.87 10.92 8.74
N SER A 238 -45.53 11.43 9.92
CA SER A 238 -46.32 11.29 11.14
C SER A 238 -47.28 12.47 11.25
N ARG A 239 -48.57 12.13 11.31
CA ARG A 239 -49.74 13.02 11.31
C ARG A 239 -49.70 14.07 12.44
N SER A 240 -49.99 15.31 12.03
CA SER A 240 -50.70 16.38 12.75
C SER A 240 -51.06 16.21 14.24
N SER A 241 -50.60 17.14 15.08
CA SER A 241 -51.45 17.81 16.07
C SER A 241 -50.89 19.19 16.46
N PRO A 242 -51.72 20.25 16.58
CA PRO A 242 -51.26 21.62 16.77
C PRO A 242 -51.21 22.00 18.25
N ASN A 243 -50.21 22.78 18.69
CA ASN A 243 -50.39 23.83 19.71
C ASN A 243 -49.10 24.64 20.01
N HIS A 244 -49.28 25.96 20.11
CA HIS A 244 -48.45 27.00 20.76
C HIS A 244 -47.43 27.83 19.92
N HIS A 245 -47.95 28.91 19.29
CA HIS A 245 -47.71 30.38 19.46
C HIS A 245 -46.36 30.97 20.00
N PRO A 246 -46.07 32.27 19.77
CA PRO A 246 -45.10 32.76 18.76
C PRO A 246 -43.98 33.64 19.35
N LEU A 247 -43.13 34.18 18.45
CA LEU A 247 -42.38 35.46 18.49
C LEU A 247 -40.87 35.30 18.30
N LEU A 248 -40.37 35.73 17.14
CA LEU A 248 -39.48 36.90 17.03
C LEU A 248 -39.34 37.28 15.54
N ARG A 249 -39.99 38.40 15.19
CA ARG A 249 -39.79 39.10 13.92
C ARG A 249 -38.45 39.83 14.02
N TYR A 250 -37.46 39.42 13.24
CA TYR A 250 -36.34 40.29 12.89
C TYR A 250 -36.54 40.80 11.46
N HIS A 251 -36.51 42.12 11.31
CA HIS A 251 -36.46 42.81 10.03
C HIS A 251 -35.08 42.61 9.40
N LEU A 252 -35.04 42.06 8.18
CA LEU A 252 -33.84 42.00 7.33
C LEU A 252 -34.02 42.96 6.15
N HIS A 253 -33.00 43.79 5.91
CA HIS A 253 -32.87 44.61 4.71
C HIS A 253 -32.50 43.74 3.50
N PRO A 254 -33.04 44.01 2.30
CA PRO A 254 -32.80 43.16 1.13
C PRO A 254 -31.67 43.73 0.27
N ASN A 255 -30.54 43.03 0.14
CA ASN A 255 -29.75 43.09 -1.09
C ASN A 255 -28.64 42.04 -1.18
N SER A 256 -28.93 40.95 -1.90
CA SER A 256 -28.00 40.31 -2.83
C SER A 256 -28.73 39.12 -3.46
N ARG A 257 -29.39 39.36 -4.60
CA ARG A 257 -29.98 38.29 -5.42
C ARG A 257 -28.90 37.74 -6.33
N THR A 258 -28.49 36.49 -6.13
CA THR A 258 -27.91 35.72 -7.23
C THR A 258 -29.06 35.32 -8.17
N PRO A 259 -28.94 35.55 -9.49
CA PRO A 259 -30.08 35.51 -10.41
C PRO A 259 -30.73 34.12 -10.57
N ASN A 260 -30.04 33.04 -10.22
CA ASN A 260 -30.54 31.67 -10.39
C ASN A 260 -30.99 31.01 -9.07
N CYS A 261 -30.83 31.67 -7.91
CA CYS A 261 -31.23 31.09 -6.62
C CYS A 261 -32.06 32.02 -5.74
N PRO A 262 -33.34 32.27 -6.10
CA PRO A 262 -34.25 33.02 -5.26
C PRO A 262 -34.79 32.12 -4.12
N GLY A 263 -33.94 31.73 -3.18
CA GLY A 263 -34.36 30.90 -2.05
C GLY A 263 -33.25 30.33 -1.16
N ALA A 264 -31.99 30.37 -1.61
CA ALA A 264 -30.86 29.97 -0.79
C ALA A 264 -30.55 31.07 0.24
N PHE A 265 -31.15 30.97 1.43
CA PHE A 265 -30.70 31.75 2.58
C PHE A 265 -29.27 31.34 2.90
N THR A 266 -28.34 32.27 2.73
CA THR A 266 -26.97 32.18 3.23
C THR A 266 -27.01 32.12 4.76
N MET A 267 -26.66 30.99 5.38
CA MET A 267 -26.10 31.05 6.73
C MET A 267 -24.71 31.63 6.60
N GLY A 268 -24.53 32.83 7.14
CA GLY A 268 -23.27 33.57 7.10
C GLY A 268 -22.15 32.87 7.85
N ILE A 269 -20.93 33.16 7.42
CA ILE A 269 -19.63 32.66 7.89
C ILE A 269 -19.27 33.16 9.32
N THR A 270 -20.20 33.15 10.28
CA THR A 270 -19.92 33.60 11.66
C THR A 270 -20.04 32.53 12.75
N ASP A 271 -20.38 31.28 12.44
CA ASP A 271 -20.44 30.21 13.46
C ASP A 271 -19.25 29.25 13.45
N PHE A 272 -18.07 29.70 13.00
CA PHE A 272 -16.81 28.94 13.11
C PHE A 272 -15.81 29.52 14.14
N PHE A 273 -16.21 30.52 14.93
CA PHE A 273 -15.37 31.14 15.97
C PHE A 273 -16.08 31.26 17.32
N THR A 274 -16.78 30.21 17.75
CA THR A 274 -17.32 30.13 19.12
C THR A 274 -17.18 28.73 19.70
N ASP A 275 -15.94 28.19 19.64
CA ASP A 275 -15.46 27.14 20.56
C ASP A 275 -13.93 27.15 20.77
N VAL A 276 -13.25 28.26 20.41
CA VAL A 276 -11.81 28.48 20.66
C VAL A 276 -11.56 29.65 21.63
N TRP A 277 -12.59 30.06 22.37
CA TRP A 277 -12.52 31.14 23.35
C TRP A 277 -13.19 30.78 24.69
N GLU A 278 -13.02 29.54 25.17
CA GLU A 278 -13.26 29.18 26.58
C GLU A 278 -12.06 28.49 27.27
N THR A 279 -10.87 28.45 26.65
CA THR A 279 -9.65 27.92 27.31
C THR A 279 -8.62 29.01 27.66
N PHE A 280 -8.87 30.28 27.32
CA PHE A 280 -7.92 31.37 27.55
C PHE A 280 -8.57 32.58 28.23
N SER A 281 -8.85 32.48 29.54
CA SER A 281 -8.87 33.58 30.55
C SER A 281 -9.71 33.14 31.77
N HIS A 282 -9.16 32.74 32.93
CA HIS A 282 -8.40 33.49 33.95
C HIS A 282 -8.00 32.51 35.10
N PRO A 283 -7.36 32.94 36.22
CA PRO A 283 -6.05 33.54 36.41
C PRO A 283 -5.16 32.72 37.39
N SER A 284 -3.91 33.16 37.54
CA SER A 284 -2.81 32.62 38.34
C SER A 284 -2.98 32.61 39.86
N ALA A 285 -2.29 31.68 40.52
CA ALA A 285 -1.74 31.80 41.88
C ALA A 285 -0.38 31.09 41.97
N ASP A 286 0.58 31.76 42.59
CA ASP A 286 2.03 31.53 42.59
C ASP A 286 2.54 30.37 43.47
N ALA A 287 3.74 29.85 43.17
CA ALA A 287 4.95 29.93 44.02
C ALA A 287 5.88 28.68 43.98
N GLU A 288 7.17 28.94 43.65
CA GLU A 288 8.43 28.30 44.11
C GLU A 288 8.71 26.83 43.70
N GLY A 289 9.88 26.34 43.27
CA GLY A 289 11.27 26.80 43.10
C GLY A 289 12.12 25.55 42.74
N GLN A 290 13.20 25.71 41.95
CA GLN A 290 14.20 24.71 41.45
C GLN A 290 14.80 23.75 42.51
N PRO A 291 15.57 22.66 42.20
CA PRO A 291 16.50 22.46 41.05
C PRO A 291 16.59 21.01 40.45
N PRO A 292 17.48 20.74 39.46
CA PRO A 292 17.59 19.45 38.76
C PRO A 292 18.64 18.50 39.38
N VAL A 293 18.48 17.20 39.14
CA VAL A 293 19.49 16.15 39.46
C VAL A 293 19.52 15.14 38.30
N GLN A 294 20.58 15.11 37.48
CA GLN A 294 21.90 14.46 37.63
C GLN A 294 21.87 12.94 37.47
N GLY A 295 22.61 12.46 36.45
CA GLY A 295 22.78 11.05 36.14
C GLY A 295 23.65 10.30 37.15
N GLY A 296 23.49 8.98 37.14
CA GLY A 296 24.32 8.05 37.88
C GLY A 296 24.43 6.74 37.12
N THR A 297 25.65 6.43 36.68
CA THR A 297 26.10 5.11 36.29
C THR A 297 26.26 4.25 37.56
N SER A 298 25.85 2.99 37.53
CA SER A 298 26.46 1.96 38.39
C SER A 298 26.21 0.56 37.86
N THR A 299 27.31 -0.14 37.72
CA THR A 299 27.55 -1.54 37.39
C THR A 299 26.98 -2.52 38.43
N ASN A 300 26.40 -3.64 37.98
CA ASN A 300 26.85 -5.02 38.27
C ASN A 300 25.77 -6.07 37.94
N THR A 301 26.17 -7.04 37.12
CA THR A 301 25.54 -8.35 36.86
C THR A 301 25.62 -9.26 38.11
N PRO A 302 24.78 -10.32 38.24
CA PRO A 302 25.11 -11.65 37.71
C PRO A 302 23.88 -12.29 36.99
N ALA A 303 23.99 -12.83 35.77
CA ALA A 303 24.51 -14.15 35.41
C ALA A 303 23.81 -15.32 36.13
N SER A 304 22.90 -16.03 35.44
CA SER A 304 22.89 -17.50 35.25
C SER A 304 21.51 -18.02 34.82
N GLY A 305 21.49 -18.96 33.88
CA GLY A 305 20.33 -19.78 33.47
C GLY A 305 20.13 -19.80 31.94
N THR A 306 21.11 -20.31 31.19
CA THR A 306 21.13 -21.66 30.57
C THR A 306 20.14 -21.84 29.42
N ASP A 307 20.76 -22.03 28.25
CA ASP A 307 20.23 -22.37 26.95
C ASP A 307 19.43 -23.67 26.92
N GLU A 308 18.43 -23.73 26.04
CA GLU A 308 18.14 -24.86 25.13
C GLU A 308 16.98 -24.44 24.21
N GLU A 309 17.29 -23.96 22.99
CA GLU A 309 16.35 -24.04 21.86
C GLU A 309 16.94 -24.99 20.82
N SER A 310 16.14 -26.00 20.50
CA SER A 310 16.38 -27.05 19.53
C SER A 310 16.45 -26.49 18.11
N SER A 311 17.44 -26.97 17.36
CA SER A 311 17.59 -26.85 15.91
C SER A 311 16.37 -27.39 15.18
N GLU A 312 15.71 -26.57 14.35
CA GLU A 312 14.95 -26.94 13.13
C GLU A 312 14.17 -25.74 12.55
N GLU A 313 14.85 -24.64 12.23
CA GLU A 313 14.30 -23.56 11.37
C GLU A 313 15.44 -22.99 10.49
N ALA A 314 16.30 -23.88 9.97
CA ALA A 314 17.39 -23.53 9.05
C ALA A 314 17.29 -24.20 7.67
N ASP A 315 16.24 -24.99 7.39
CA ASP A 315 16.13 -25.75 6.16
C ASP A 315 14.80 -25.52 5.43
N VAL A 316 14.67 -24.34 4.81
CA VAL A 316 13.81 -24.16 3.63
C VAL A 316 14.62 -23.44 2.55
N ASN A 317 15.62 -24.13 2.03
CA ASN A 317 16.08 -23.97 0.65
C ASN A 317 16.85 -25.22 0.23
N LYS A 318 16.11 -26.32 0.08
CA LYS A 318 16.49 -27.49 -0.72
C LYS A 318 15.31 -28.46 -0.73
N GLN A 319 14.53 -28.44 -1.80
CA GLN A 319 14.01 -29.61 -2.51
C GLN A 319 12.84 -29.19 -3.40
N ASP A 320 13.15 -28.97 -4.67
CA ASP A 320 12.31 -29.29 -5.82
C ASP A 320 13.30 -29.39 -7.00
N ALA A 321 13.36 -30.43 -7.82
CA ALA A 321 12.52 -31.60 -7.93
C ALA A 321 13.32 -32.74 -8.60
N LYS A 322 13.05 -33.98 -8.16
CA LYS A 322 13.22 -35.17 -9.01
C LYS A 322 11.93 -35.38 -9.80
N SER A 323 12.10 -35.80 -11.07
CA SER A 323 11.21 -36.59 -11.96
C SER A 323 11.05 -35.88 -13.31
N GLY A 324 11.33 -36.43 -14.48
CA GLY A 324 11.78 -37.75 -14.90
C GLY A 324 11.65 -37.90 -16.43
N GLY A 325 12.51 -38.73 -17.02
CA GLY A 325 12.39 -39.35 -18.37
C GLY A 325 12.97 -38.54 -19.53
N ASP A 326 13.61 -39.11 -20.56
CA ASP A 326 14.06 -40.46 -20.91
C ASP A 326 14.97 -40.28 -22.14
N SER A 327 16.13 -40.96 -22.19
CA SER A 327 16.67 -41.66 -23.37
C SER A 327 18.15 -42.04 -23.19
N GLY A 328 18.46 -43.32 -23.41
CA GLY A 328 19.59 -43.72 -24.24
C GLY A 328 20.96 -44.04 -23.62
N GLU A 329 21.07 -45.26 -23.07
CA GLU A 329 22.18 -46.22 -23.28
C GLU A 329 23.61 -46.06 -22.67
N GLN A 330 23.92 -47.12 -21.89
CA GLN A 330 25.20 -47.85 -21.73
C GLN A 330 26.31 -47.32 -20.78
N GLY A 331 26.36 -47.91 -19.58
CA GLY A 331 27.43 -48.88 -19.24
C GLY A 331 28.65 -48.46 -18.38
N HIS A 332 28.63 -48.92 -17.11
CA HIS A 332 29.76 -49.41 -16.28
C HIS A 332 30.50 -48.46 -15.29
N LYS A 333 30.98 -49.09 -14.21
CA LYS A 333 31.28 -48.62 -12.84
C LYS A 333 32.81 -48.40 -12.62
N PRO A 334 33.29 -48.10 -11.39
CA PRO A 334 33.71 -46.79 -10.85
C PRO A 334 35.26 -46.63 -10.70
N SER A 335 35.77 -45.43 -10.48
CA SER A 335 37.06 -45.23 -9.78
C SER A 335 37.13 -43.90 -9.04
N ASP A 336 37.81 -43.99 -7.91
CA ASP A 336 38.23 -43.01 -6.92
C ASP A 336 39.31 -42.04 -7.42
N GLY A 337 39.47 -40.91 -6.72
CA GLY A 337 40.41 -39.80 -6.96
C GLY A 337 39.68 -38.55 -7.50
N GLY A 338 39.54 -37.42 -6.81
CA GLY A 338 40.44 -36.81 -5.84
C GLY A 338 41.42 -35.92 -6.59
N ASP A 339 40.99 -34.72 -7.00
CA ASP A 339 41.83 -33.54 -7.27
C ASP A 339 40.94 -32.29 -7.33
N ASP A 340 41.37 -31.25 -6.60
CA ASP A 340 40.87 -29.87 -6.58
C ASP A 340 40.96 -29.22 -7.98
N GLU A 341 40.00 -28.36 -8.34
CA GLU A 341 40.07 -27.14 -9.22
C GLU A 341 38.63 -26.67 -9.59
N PRO A 342 38.41 -25.38 -9.91
CA PRO A 342 37.43 -24.50 -9.27
C PRO A 342 36.02 -24.54 -9.87
N GLU A 343 35.04 -24.11 -9.08
CA GLU A 343 33.66 -23.89 -9.54
C GLU A 343 33.63 -22.81 -10.62
N GLU A 344 33.14 -23.17 -11.80
CA GLU A 344 32.75 -22.23 -12.84
C GLU A 344 31.45 -21.55 -12.39
N ASP A 345 31.55 -20.28 -12.00
CA ASP A 345 30.41 -19.39 -11.84
C ASP A 345 29.68 -19.29 -13.19
N GLU A 346 28.50 -19.92 -13.31
CA GLU A 346 27.57 -19.62 -14.39
C GLU A 346 26.99 -18.21 -14.13
N GLU A 347 27.69 -17.19 -14.62
CA GLU A 347 27.14 -15.86 -14.81
C GLU A 347 25.91 -15.99 -15.73
N GLU A 348 24.71 -15.80 -15.19
CA GLU A 348 23.53 -15.53 -16.01
C GLU A 348 23.85 -14.28 -16.85
N GLU A 349 24.13 -14.47 -18.14
CA GLU A 349 24.32 -13.39 -19.12
C GLU A 349 23.02 -12.54 -19.16
N GLU A 350 23.00 -11.49 -18.34
CA GLU A 350 22.07 -10.38 -18.47
C GLU A 350 22.33 -9.79 -19.86
N THR A 351 21.45 -10.08 -20.82
CA THR A 351 21.59 -9.58 -22.20
C THR A 351 21.76 -8.05 -22.14
N PRO A 352 22.95 -7.49 -22.44
CA PRO A 352 23.23 -6.10 -22.05
C PRO A 352 22.41 -5.14 -22.92
N ASP A 353 21.93 -4.04 -22.33
CA ASP A 353 21.19 -3.00 -23.05
C ASP A 353 22.03 -2.53 -24.26
N PRO A 354 21.52 -2.67 -25.50
CA PRO A 354 22.23 -2.24 -26.71
C PRO A 354 22.69 -0.78 -26.64
N LYS A 355 21.98 0.06 -25.89
CA LYS A 355 22.38 1.45 -25.64
C LYS A 355 23.70 1.55 -24.87
N GLU A 356 23.85 0.79 -23.78
CA GLU A 356 25.06 0.85 -22.94
C GLU A 356 26.29 0.32 -23.69
N GLN A 357 26.12 -0.71 -24.52
CA GLN A 357 27.19 -1.22 -25.38
C GLN A 357 27.63 -0.16 -26.40
N LEU A 358 26.67 0.46 -27.09
CA LEU A 358 26.96 1.49 -28.09
C LEU A 358 27.59 2.75 -27.48
N GLU A 359 27.17 3.15 -26.28
CA GLU A 359 27.77 4.28 -25.56
C GLU A 359 29.21 3.99 -25.14
N LYS A 360 29.51 2.76 -24.68
CA LYS A 360 30.89 2.34 -24.37
C LYS A 360 31.78 2.31 -25.62
N GLU A 361 31.32 1.72 -26.71
CA GLU A 361 32.04 1.72 -28.00
C GLU A 361 32.29 3.16 -28.51
N CYS A 362 31.30 4.04 -28.34
CA CYS A 362 31.41 5.44 -28.74
C CYS A 362 32.35 6.24 -27.84
N ALA A 363 32.41 5.95 -26.54
CA ALA A 363 33.35 6.57 -25.62
C ALA A 363 34.82 6.26 -26.00
N GLU A 364 35.10 5.07 -26.54
CA GLU A 364 36.42 4.65 -27.02
C GLU A 364 36.70 5.04 -28.48
N SER A 365 35.72 5.61 -29.18
CA SER A 365 35.86 5.99 -30.56
C SER A 365 36.79 7.18 -30.77
N LYS A 366 37.31 7.32 -32.01
CA LYS A 366 38.14 8.47 -32.40
C LYS A 366 37.41 9.81 -32.25
N GLU A 367 36.09 9.82 -32.32
CA GLU A 367 35.25 11.03 -32.21
C GLU A 367 35.26 11.57 -30.78
N CYS A 368 35.32 10.69 -29.78
CA CYS A 368 35.31 11.05 -28.36
C CYS A 368 36.68 11.01 -27.67
N HIS A 369 37.76 10.83 -28.44
CA HIS A 369 39.13 10.77 -27.90
C HIS A 369 39.51 12.00 -27.06
N GLY A 370 39.13 13.20 -27.48
CA GLY A 370 39.44 14.44 -26.74
C GLY A 370 38.81 14.46 -25.35
N PRO A 371 37.47 14.39 -25.25
CA PRO A 371 36.78 14.29 -23.95
C PRO A 371 37.24 13.11 -23.10
N LYS A 372 37.51 11.95 -23.73
CA LYS A 372 38.01 10.76 -23.03
C LYS A 372 39.39 11.02 -22.40
N HIS A 373 40.31 11.61 -23.14
CA HIS A 373 41.64 11.94 -22.64
C HIS A 373 41.57 12.86 -21.41
N HIS A 374 40.73 13.89 -21.46
CA HIS A 374 40.55 14.80 -20.32
C HIS A 374 39.94 14.12 -19.10
N TYR A 375 38.96 13.24 -19.30
CA TYR A 375 38.40 12.43 -18.22
C TYR A 375 39.44 11.48 -17.61
N ASP A 376 40.21 10.78 -18.45
CA ASP A 376 41.22 9.83 -17.99
C ASP A 376 42.36 10.54 -17.23
N GLU A 377 42.77 11.74 -17.67
CA GLU A 377 43.74 12.58 -16.94
C GLU A 377 43.20 13.04 -15.57
N CYS A 378 41.93 13.45 -15.51
CA CYS A 378 41.30 13.81 -14.24
C CYS A 378 41.21 12.60 -13.31
N ALA A 379 40.74 11.46 -13.81
CA ALA A 379 40.57 10.24 -13.03
C ALA A 379 41.90 9.77 -12.43
N GLN A 380 43.00 9.85 -13.20
CA GLN A 380 44.34 9.56 -12.69
C GLN A 380 44.77 10.53 -11.57
N ARG A 381 44.47 11.82 -11.71
CA ARG A 381 44.82 12.83 -10.70
C ARG A 381 44.02 12.65 -9.40
N VAL A 382 42.72 12.40 -9.50
CA VAL A 382 41.83 12.13 -8.36
C VAL A 382 42.23 10.84 -7.65
N THR A 383 42.49 9.77 -8.41
CA THR A 383 42.94 8.48 -7.84
C THR A 383 44.27 8.65 -7.10
N GLY A 384 45.23 9.36 -7.71
CA GLY A 384 46.51 9.66 -7.06
C GLY A 384 46.37 10.49 -5.78
N GLN A 385 45.43 11.43 -5.70
CA GLN A 385 45.18 12.19 -4.47
C GLN A 385 44.55 11.31 -3.37
N ILE A 386 43.62 10.42 -3.72
CA ILE A 386 43.00 9.50 -2.76
C ILE A 386 44.05 8.55 -2.18
N GLU A 387 44.94 8.01 -3.01
CA GLU A 387 45.99 7.09 -2.58
C GLU A 387 47.04 7.76 -1.67
N ASN A 388 47.39 9.03 -1.94
CA ASN A 388 48.43 9.74 -1.18
C ASN A 388 47.89 10.43 0.08
N ASP A 389 46.73 11.06 -0.01
CA ASP A 389 46.19 11.96 1.03
C ASP A 389 44.93 11.42 1.72
N GLY A 390 44.43 10.26 1.29
CA GLY A 390 43.19 9.65 1.78
C GLY A 390 41.91 10.39 1.35
N LYS A 391 42.04 11.46 0.56
CA LYS A 391 40.94 12.27 0.02
C LYS A 391 41.38 13.04 -1.24
N ALA A 392 40.48 13.20 -2.20
CA ALA A 392 40.68 14.10 -3.34
C ALA A 392 40.19 15.51 -3.04
N SER A 393 40.84 16.49 -3.67
CA SER A 393 40.52 17.93 -3.59
C SER A 393 39.69 18.44 -4.77
N GLU A 394 39.48 17.59 -5.77
CA GLU A 394 38.68 17.84 -6.97
C GLU A 394 37.89 16.57 -7.35
N ASP A 395 36.93 16.71 -8.27
CA ASP A 395 36.19 15.61 -8.88
C ASP A 395 36.25 15.72 -10.42
N CYS A 396 35.85 14.65 -11.11
CA CYS A 396 35.89 14.56 -12.58
C CYS A 396 34.52 14.65 -13.22
N VAL A 397 33.57 15.30 -12.54
CA VAL A 397 32.15 15.30 -12.96
C VAL A 397 31.98 16.08 -14.27
N GLU A 398 32.70 17.18 -14.45
CA GLU A 398 32.61 18.01 -15.68
C GLU A 398 33.17 17.26 -16.90
N GLU A 399 34.36 16.67 -16.77
CA GLU A 399 35.01 15.88 -17.82
C GLU A 399 34.20 14.62 -18.15
N PHE A 400 33.57 14.01 -17.14
CA PHE A 400 32.64 12.91 -17.33
C PHE A 400 31.42 13.33 -18.17
N PHE A 401 30.81 14.48 -17.88
CA PHE A 401 29.68 14.97 -18.67
C PHE A 401 30.08 15.27 -20.12
N HIS A 402 31.28 15.77 -20.37
CA HIS A 402 31.79 15.96 -21.73
C HIS A 402 31.97 14.64 -22.48
N LEU A 403 32.52 13.61 -21.82
CA LEU A 403 32.65 12.27 -22.40
C LEU A 403 31.28 11.63 -22.65
N ALA A 404 30.39 11.65 -21.66
CA ALA A 404 29.05 11.08 -21.76
C ALA A 404 28.20 11.75 -22.85
N HIS A 405 28.31 13.07 -23.00
CA HIS A 405 27.60 13.80 -24.05
C HIS A 405 28.11 13.40 -25.45
N CYS A 406 29.43 13.28 -25.62
CA CYS A 406 30.02 12.81 -26.87
C CYS A 406 29.58 11.37 -27.20
N ALA A 407 29.69 10.47 -26.21
CA ALA A 407 29.32 9.07 -26.37
C ALA A 407 27.83 8.91 -26.75
N SER A 408 26.95 9.67 -26.09
CA SER A 408 25.51 9.66 -26.38
C SER A 408 25.19 10.15 -27.80
N GLN A 409 25.85 11.22 -28.26
CA GLN A 409 25.66 11.75 -29.61
C GLN A 409 26.13 10.78 -30.71
N CYS A 410 27.23 10.07 -30.46
CA CYS A 410 27.72 9.01 -31.34
C CYS A 410 26.81 7.76 -31.32
N ALA A 411 26.28 7.39 -30.16
CA ALA A 411 25.48 6.17 -29.99
C ALA A 411 24.05 6.32 -30.51
N ALA A 412 23.42 7.49 -30.35
CA ALA A 412 22.03 7.74 -30.73
C ALA A 412 21.67 7.31 -32.16
N PRO A 413 22.38 7.74 -33.24
CA PRO A 413 22.03 7.33 -34.60
C PRO A 413 22.22 5.82 -34.85
N LYS A 414 23.17 5.17 -34.16
CA LYS A 414 23.42 3.73 -34.26
C LYS A 414 22.30 2.93 -33.58
N LEU A 415 21.88 3.38 -32.40
CA LEU A 415 20.76 2.79 -31.66
C LEU A 415 19.45 2.91 -32.46
N PHE A 416 19.15 4.09 -33.01
CA PHE A 416 17.96 4.28 -33.85
C PHE A 416 17.97 3.48 -35.16
N ALA A 417 19.15 3.07 -35.65
CA ALA A 417 19.26 2.19 -36.80
C ALA A 417 19.02 0.70 -36.45
N GLN A 418 19.30 0.30 -35.21
CA GLN A 418 19.04 -1.07 -34.71
C GLN A 418 17.60 -1.30 -34.27
N LEU A 419 16.88 -0.22 -33.91
CA LEU A 419 15.47 -0.27 -33.46
C LEU A 419 14.43 -0.08 -34.59
N LYS A 420 14.87 0.00 -35.85
CA LYS A 420 14.02 0.02 -37.05
C LYS A 420 13.99 -1.34 -37.71
#